data_AF-A0A812B916-F1
#
_entry.id   AF-A0A812B916-F1
#
_cell.length_a   1.000
_cell.length_b   1.000
_cell.length_c   1.000
_cell.angle_alpha   90.00
_cell.angle_beta   90.00
_cell.angle_gamma   90.00
#
_symmetry.space_group_name_H-M   'P 1'
#
loop_
_entity.id
_entity.type
_entity.pdbx_description
1 polymer ?
#
loop_
_entity_poly.entity_id
_entity_poly.type
_entity_poly.pdbx_seq_one_letter_code
_entity_poly.pdbx_strand_id
1 'polypeptide(L)'
;MATPIPTLAFRGSQGVWMMKGSPLTAQTESFRGDSRAVCRAMSFSLNGKYFAWSDDEKIHIVETSNCKKVQTIERPKTAGLSFSPLGTYLVSVDVASQSKADKDKPNLIIWNVATGELIKGFNHKRLGEWKPEWSPDDKIMTRLHNNDVEFYEKGSFETPIARIHATKISQYSLSNNNHVAFCIPGSKGQPSNVRVFKYPNINGCPVANKSFFKADKTSLHWNKSGNGLLVITSTETSASSYYGETGLHYLSVKGEGCLVPRAKDGPVYHVEWSPNSMEFCVVYGFMPAKATIYNLKCDPVFDFGTGPRNAAYYNPQGNILCLAGFGNLQGNLEFWDVKQKKLINTSKAMDTTYFCWCPDGEHFITATMAPRLRVGNGYKLWHYSGSILAQVDTPSGQELWESLWLPDMDRKYPEKAVSYKKATSTVAAVKEAKPVAAYRPPHARNQVSSTSTKLHDYEPPSNMKKIPGLDTSAIPTKNQKKKGNQKQKAQNQTQQFNIPGLAPVQPSDAEKEEQDKEKRKKNLKKKLTQINKLKEQLKNGKKLDNGQLEKISKYDEILKLVKDLEVS
;
A
#
# COMPACT_ATOMS: atom_id res chain seq x y z
N MET A 1 24.54 -1.01 -27.53
CA MET A 1 25.01 -1.63 -26.27
C MET A 1 23.88 -1.57 -25.27
N ALA A 2 23.59 -2.65 -24.55
CA ALA A 2 22.55 -2.62 -23.52
C ALA A 2 22.92 -1.58 -22.45
N THR A 3 22.00 -0.70 -22.09
CA THR A 3 22.22 0.26 -20.99
C THR A 3 22.58 -0.50 -19.72
N PRO A 4 23.68 -0.14 -19.03
CA PRO A 4 24.09 -0.84 -17.81
C PRO A 4 23.03 -0.68 -16.72
N ILE A 5 22.70 -1.79 -16.06
CA ILE A 5 21.83 -1.79 -14.88
C ILE A 5 22.49 -0.94 -13.78
N PRO A 6 21.74 -0.01 -13.14
CA PRO A 6 22.17 0.75 -11.97
C PRO A 6 22.83 -0.11 -10.90
N THR A 7 23.70 0.52 -10.09
CA THR A 7 24.28 -0.13 -8.92
C THR A 7 23.19 -0.49 -7.91
N LEU A 8 23.27 -1.68 -7.31
CA LEU A 8 22.40 -2.14 -6.24
C LEU A 8 23.23 -2.46 -5.00
N ALA A 9 22.92 -1.79 -3.88
CA ALA A 9 23.54 -2.06 -2.59
C ALA A 9 22.71 -3.03 -1.76
N PHE A 10 23.38 -3.80 -0.92
CA PHE A 10 22.78 -4.71 0.04
C PHE A 10 23.48 -4.61 1.38
N ARG A 11 22.73 -4.94 2.44
CA ARG A 11 23.30 -5.30 3.73
C ARG A 11 22.65 -6.54 4.30
N GLY A 12 23.45 -7.30 5.03
CA GLY A 12 23.02 -8.51 5.73
C GLY A 12 24.06 -8.91 6.78
N SER A 13 23.92 -10.13 7.28
CA SER A 13 24.88 -10.72 8.23
C SER A 13 26.32 -10.77 7.69
N GLN A 14 26.48 -10.74 6.36
CA GLN A 14 27.78 -10.73 5.70
C GLN A 14 28.39 -9.32 5.52
N GLY A 15 27.78 -8.29 6.12
CA GLY A 15 28.20 -6.88 5.96
C GLY A 15 27.48 -6.17 4.82
N VAL A 16 28.18 -5.24 4.17
CA VAL A 16 27.66 -4.41 3.07
C VAL A 16 28.37 -4.74 1.77
N TRP A 17 27.63 -4.79 0.66
CA TRP A 17 28.21 -4.96 -0.66
C TRP A 17 27.38 -4.23 -1.73
N MET A 18 28.02 -3.88 -2.83
CA MET A 18 27.35 -3.29 -4.00
C MET A 18 27.63 -4.11 -5.25
N MET A 19 26.60 -4.26 -6.08
CA MET A 19 26.68 -4.97 -7.35
C MET A 19 26.43 -4.03 -8.52
N LYS A 20 27.16 -4.21 -9.62
CA LYS A 20 27.07 -3.37 -10.81
C LYS A 20 27.07 -4.20 -12.08
N GLY A 21 26.12 -3.95 -12.98
CA GLY A 21 26.00 -4.63 -14.26
C GLY A 21 24.87 -5.65 -14.31
N SER A 22 24.89 -6.51 -15.33
CA SER A 22 23.88 -7.55 -15.55
C SER A 22 24.57 -8.82 -16.04
N PRO A 23 24.23 -10.01 -15.50
CA PRO A 23 23.25 -10.25 -14.45
C PRO A 23 23.81 -9.97 -13.04
N LEU A 24 22.97 -9.44 -12.16
CA LEU A 24 23.31 -9.13 -10.76
C LEU A 24 23.56 -10.41 -9.94
N THR A 25 24.79 -10.92 -10.00
CA THR A 25 25.27 -12.15 -9.37
C THR A 25 26.56 -11.87 -8.60
N ALA A 26 27.09 -12.88 -7.87
CA ALA A 26 28.37 -12.74 -7.14
C ALA A 26 29.54 -12.29 -8.02
N GLN A 27 29.52 -12.59 -9.34
CA GLN A 27 30.54 -12.16 -10.28
C GLN A 27 30.50 -10.65 -10.60
N THR A 28 29.40 -9.98 -10.26
CA THR A 28 29.18 -8.54 -10.48
C THR A 28 29.33 -7.71 -9.21
N GLU A 29 29.87 -8.30 -8.14
CA GLU A 29 30.22 -7.56 -6.93
C GLU A 29 31.30 -6.52 -7.28
N SER A 30 30.97 -5.25 -7.08
CA SER A 30 31.82 -4.10 -7.40
C SER A 30 32.48 -3.49 -6.17
N PHE A 31 31.94 -3.79 -4.98
CA PHE A 31 32.40 -3.26 -3.72
C PHE A 31 31.97 -4.16 -2.57
N ARG A 32 32.87 -4.33 -1.60
CA ARG A 32 32.62 -4.94 -0.29
C ARG A 32 33.03 -3.95 0.79
N GLY A 33 32.12 -3.64 1.70
CA GLY A 33 32.46 -2.95 2.95
C GLY A 33 33.22 -3.87 3.90
N ASP A 34 33.97 -3.29 4.83
CA ASP A 34 34.82 -4.05 5.76
C ASP A 34 34.04 -5.17 6.47
N SER A 35 34.48 -6.42 6.25
CA SER A 35 33.66 -7.64 6.35
C SER A 35 33.31 -8.14 7.75
N ARG A 36 33.64 -7.39 8.81
CA ARG A 36 33.60 -7.89 10.20
C ARG A 36 32.65 -7.15 11.15
N ALA A 37 32.13 -5.99 10.77
CA ALA A 37 31.35 -5.16 11.67
C ALA A 37 29.86 -5.14 11.29
N VAL A 38 28.98 -5.11 12.29
CA VAL A 38 27.53 -5.21 12.07
C VAL A 38 27.04 -3.95 11.38
N CYS A 39 26.62 -4.07 10.11
CA CYS A 39 26.03 -2.95 9.39
C CYS A 39 24.61 -2.66 9.88
N ARG A 40 24.44 -1.56 10.62
CA ARG A 40 23.15 -1.17 11.18
C ARG A 40 22.29 -0.38 10.19
N ALA A 41 22.89 0.52 9.42
CA ALA A 41 22.18 1.34 8.45
C ALA A 41 23.03 1.57 7.20
N MET A 42 22.35 1.78 6.07
CA MET A 42 22.98 2.22 4.82
C MET A 42 22.07 3.21 4.09
N SER A 43 22.65 4.06 3.25
CA SER A 43 21.91 5.08 2.49
C SER A 43 22.68 5.51 1.25
N PHE A 44 21.97 5.73 0.15
CA PHE A 44 22.47 6.49 -0.99
C PHE A 44 22.03 7.95 -0.86
N SER A 45 22.89 8.88 -1.30
CA SER A 45 22.44 10.25 -1.54
C SER A 45 21.49 10.29 -2.74
N LEU A 46 20.48 11.16 -2.71
CA LEU A 46 19.48 11.22 -3.79
C LEU A 46 20.10 11.65 -5.13
N ASN A 47 21.14 12.50 -5.10
CA ASN A 47 21.95 12.83 -6.28
C ASN A 47 22.82 11.67 -6.82
N GLY A 48 22.84 10.51 -6.14
CA GLY A 48 23.60 9.32 -6.55
C GLY A 48 25.12 9.42 -6.44
N LYS A 49 25.65 10.49 -5.82
CA LYS A 49 27.10 10.71 -5.71
C LYS A 49 27.75 9.91 -4.57
N TYR A 50 27.03 9.73 -3.47
CA TYR A 50 27.56 9.17 -2.24
C TYR A 50 26.79 7.95 -1.78
N PHE A 51 27.51 6.99 -1.21
CA PHE A 51 26.97 5.87 -0.47
C PHE A 51 27.56 5.88 0.93
N ALA A 52 26.71 5.73 1.95
CA ALA A 52 27.14 5.64 3.33
C ALA A 52 26.59 4.40 4.01
N TRP A 53 27.36 3.84 4.93
CA TRP A 53 26.92 2.80 5.84
C TRP A 53 27.53 3.01 7.22
N SER A 54 26.82 2.53 8.24
CA SER A 54 27.31 2.53 9.62
C SER A 54 27.69 1.12 10.05
N ASP A 55 28.82 1.01 10.73
CA ASP A 55 29.23 -0.19 11.42
C ASP A 55 29.09 -0.03 12.95
N ASP A 56 29.80 -0.85 13.74
CA ASP A 56 29.77 -0.77 15.19
C ASP A 56 30.47 0.45 15.78
N GLU A 57 31.43 1.01 15.06
CA GLU A 57 32.35 2.04 15.55
C GLU A 57 32.22 3.36 14.77
N LYS A 58 31.97 3.29 13.47
CA LYS A 58 32.15 4.39 12.53
C LYS A 58 31.05 4.43 11.47
N ILE A 59 30.89 5.61 10.88
CA ILE A 59 30.14 5.81 9.65
C ILE A 59 31.16 5.97 8.53
N HIS A 60 30.96 5.25 7.44
CA HIS A 60 31.79 5.33 6.25
C HIS A 60 31.01 5.98 5.13
N ILE A 61 31.67 6.86 4.37
CA ILE A 61 31.11 7.52 3.20
C ILE A 61 32.07 7.27 2.04
N VAL A 62 31.55 6.73 0.94
CA VAL A 62 32.30 6.50 -0.30
C VAL A 62 31.62 7.21 -1.47
N GLU A 63 32.39 7.54 -2.49
CA GLU A 63 31.86 7.98 -3.78
C GLU A 63 31.31 6.76 -4.54
N THR A 64 30.08 6.85 -5.05
CA THR A 64 29.42 5.71 -5.69
C THR A 64 30.04 5.32 -7.04
N SER A 65 30.72 6.24 -7.71
CA SER A 65 31.29 6.01 -9.05
C SER A 65 32.48 5.04 -9.04
N ASN A 66 33.34 5.15 -8.04
CA ASN A 66 34.62 4.46 -7.93
C ASN A 66 34.84 3.78 -6.57
N CYS A 67 33.88 3.89 -5.65
CA CYS A 67 33.92 3.35 -4.29
C CYS A 67 35.11 3.84 -3.45
N LYS A 68 35.71 4.97 -3.82
CA LYS A 68 36.77 5.60 -3.02
C LYS A 68 36.17 6.24 -1.78
N LYS A 69 36.87 6.07 -0.67
CA LYS A 69 36.53 6.68 0.62
C LYS A 69 36.55 8.21 0.51
N VAL A 70 35.44 8.83 0.88
CA VAL A 70 35.26 10.27 1.00
C VAL A 70 35.49 10.69 2.44
N GLN A 71 34.84 10.00 3.40
CA GLN A 71 34.98 10.31 4.81
C GLN A 71 34.75 9.10 5.71
N THR A 72 35.34 9.15 6.91
CA THR A 72 34.98 8.30 8.04
C THR A 72 34.69 9.16 9.26
N ILE A 73 33.57 8.91 9.91
CA ILE A 73 33.12 9.64 11.09
C ILE A 73 33.10 8.66 12.26
N GLU A 74 33.76 9.01 13.36
CA GLU A 74 33.80 8.19 14.58
C GLU A 74 32.49 8.35 15.36
N ARG A 75 31.48 7.58 14.93
CA ARG A 75 30.16 7.56 15.55
C ARG A 75 29.67 6.11 15.75
N PRO A 76 29.98 5.50 16.90
CA PRO A 76 29.60 4.12 17.17
C PRO A 76 28.10 3.97 17.34
N LYS A 77 27.59 2.75 17.09
CA LYS A 77 26.18 2.37 17.32
C LYS A 77 25.16 3.20 16.53
N THR A 78 25.55 3.73 15.37
CA THR A 78 24.65 4.48 14.49
C THR A 78 23.54 3.60 13.94
N ALA A 79 22.29 3.90 14.30
CA ALA A 79 21.12 3.09 14.00
C ALA A 79 20.41 3.51 12.70
N GLY A 80 20.60 4.74 12.23
CA GLY A 80 20.00 5.24 11.00
C GLY A 80 20.85 6.29 10.31
N LEU A 81 20.78 6.30 8.98
CA LEU A 81 21.47 7.24 8.09
C LEU A 81 20.49 7.80 7.05
N SER A 82 20.61 9.09 6.76
CA SER A 82 19.81 9.77 5.73
C SER A 82 20.57 10.95 5.17
N PHE A 83 20.79 10.99 3.87
CA PHE A 83 21.34 12.17 3.20
C PHE A 83 20.29 13.25 2.98
N SER A 84 20.75 14.50 2.90
CA SER A 84 20.00 15.56 2.22
C SER A 84 19.93 15.28 0.70
N PRO A 85 18.94 15.82 -0.03
CA PRO A 85 18.78 15.59 -1.47
C PRO A 85 20.02 15.81 -2.34
N LEU A 86 20.78 16.90 -2.13
CA LEU A 86 22.02 17.18 -2.85
C LEU A 86 23.25 16.50 -2.23
N GLY A 87 23.07 15.71 -1.17
CA GLY A 87 24.15 15.00 -0.48
C GLY A 87 25.16 15.93 0.19
N THR A 88 24.79 17.19 0.46
CA THR A 88 25.63 18.14 1.21
C THR A 88 25.72 17.74 2.68
N TYR A 89 24.62 17.23 3.23
CA TYR A 89 24.50 16.84 4.62
C TYR A 89 24.20 15.35 4.75
N LEU A 90 24.76 14.74 5.78
CA LEU A 90 24.38 13.40 6.24
C LEU A 90 23.78 13.54 7.63
N VAL A 91 22.61 12.96 7.86
CA VAL A 91 21.98 12.89 9.17
C VAL A 91 22.15 11.47 9.71
N SER A 92 22.71 11.36 10.92
CA SER A 92 22.81 10.10 11.66
C SER A 92 21.90 10.12 12.88
N VAL A 93 21.34 8.97 13.23
CA VAL A 93 20.60 8.80 14.49
C VAL A 93 21.05 7.57 15.25
N ASP A 94 21.11 7.71 16.57
CA ASP A 94 21.34 6.61 17.50
C ASP A 94 20.15 6.46 18.44
N VAL A 95 20.05 5.27 19.05
CA VAL A 95 19.12 5.04 20.15
C VAL A 95 19.48 5.96 21.32
N ALA A 96 18.55 6.82 21.74
CA ALA A 96 18.77 7.73 22.84
C ALA A 96 19.21 6.96 24.10
N SER A 97 20.35 7.36 24.68
CA SER A 97 20.87 6.70 25.88
C SER A 97 19.92 6.92 27.05
N GLN A 98 19.65 5.85 27.80
CA GLN A 98 18.90 5.92 29.06
C GLN A 98 19.82 6.20 30.26
N SER A 99 21.13 6.27 30.06
CA SER A 99 22.08 6.55 31.12
C SER A 99 21.93 8.00 31.60
N LYS A 100 22.07 8.23 32.91
CA LYS A 100 22.04 9.59 33.46
C LYS A 100 23.21 10.45 32.97
N ALA A 101 24.35 9.83 32.63
CA ALA A 101 25.56 10.52 32.18
C ALA A 101 25.49 10.98 30.71
N ASP A 102 24.70 10.31 29.87
CA ASP A 102 24.59 10.62 28.43
C ASP A 102 23.25 11.24 28.05
N LYS A 103 22.41 11.59 29.03
CA LYS A 103 21.05 12.09 28.79
C LYS A 103 21.02 13.37 27.94
N ASP A 104 22.07 14.17 28.01
CA ASP A 104 22.21 15.42 27.28
C ASP A 104 23.04 15.29 25.99
N LYS A 105 23.61 14.10 25.70
CA LYS A 105 24.36 13.88 24.47
C LYS A 105 23.41 13.80 23.28
N PRO A 106 23.64 14.61 22.23
CA PRO A 106 22.80 14.58 21.04
C PRO A 106 22.88 13.21 20.38
N ASN A 107 21.71 12.68 20.03
CA ASN A 107 21.58 11.39 19.36
C ASN A 107 21.15 11.52 17.89
N LEU A 108 20.68 12.69 17.45
CA LEU A 108 20.41 13.01 16.06
C LEU A 108 21.42 14.08 15.60
N ILE A 109 22.28 13.77 14.65
CA ILE A 109 23.40 14.64 14.27
C ILE A 109 23.41 14.91 12.77
N ILE A 110 23.65 16.16 12.41
CA ILE A 110 23.88 16.62 11.04
C ILE A 110 25.38 16.79 10.84
N TRP A 111 25.90 16.11 9.83
CA TRP A 111 27.31 16.12 9.43
C TRP A 111 27.47 16.80 8.07
N ASN A 112 28.57 17.53 7.90
CA ASN A 112 29.01 17.95 6.58
C ASN A 112 29.63 16.74 5.86
N VAL A 113 29.15 16.39 4.67
CA VAL A 113 29.65 15.21 3.95
C VAL A 113 31.07 15.41 3.43
N ALA A 114 31.45 16.63 3.06
CA ALA A 114 32.76 16.94 2.49
C ALA A 114 33.85 17.06 3.56
N THR A 115 33.56 17.68 4.72
CA THR A 115 34.54 17.86 5.80
C THR A 115 34.45 16.78 6.89
N GLY A 116 33.30 16.10 7.00
CA GLY A 116 32.98 15.17 8.09
C GLY A 116 32.77 15.84 9.45
N GLU A 117 32.71 17.17 9.49
CA GLU A 117 32.51 17.91 10.73
C GLU A 117 31.07 17.79 11.21
N LEU A 118 30.92 17.77 12.53
CA LEU A 118 29.62 17.89 13.18
C LEU A 118 29.13 19.33 13.01
N ILE A 119 28.01 19.50 12.31
CA ILE A 119 27.39 20.82 12.14
C ILE A 119 26.46 21.09 13.32
N LYS A 120 25.56 20.14 13.62
CA LYS A 120 24.61 20.29 14.72
C LYS A 120 24.15 18.95 15.28
N GLY A 121 24.06 18.88 16.60
CA GLY A 121 23.45 17.77 17.33
C GLY A 121 22.11 18.16 17.97
N PHE A 122 21.18 17.22 17.98
CA PHE A 122 19.86 17.36 18.57
C PHE A 122 19.51 16.14 19.43
N ASN A 123 18.62 16.36 20.40
CA ASN A 123 18.02 15.31 21.21
C ASN A 123 16.67 14.91 20.61
N HIS A 124 16.56 13.67 20.16
CA HIS A 124 15.37 13.14 19.50
C HIS A 124 14.96 11.79 20.09
N LYS A 125 13.73 11.69 20.59
CA LYS A 125 13.24 10.48 21.27
C LYS A 125 12.51 9.49 20.36
N ARG A 126 11.86 9.98 19.29
CA ARG A 126 10.99 9.16 18.43
C ARG A 126 11.77 8.55 17.27
N LEU A 127 12.38 7.38 17.48
CA LEU A 127 13.14 6.67 16.44
C LEU A 127 12.31 6.27 15.20
N GLY A 128 10.98 6.31 15.25
CA GLY A 128 10.16 6.08 14.05
C GLY A 128 10.10 7.28 13.10
N GLU A 129 10.30 8.50 13.61
CA GLU A 129 10.07 9.78 12.91
C GLU A 129 11.29 10.71 13.06
N TRP A 130 12.48 10.14 13.02
CA TRP A 130 13.72 10.86 13.30
C TRP A 130 14.25 11.66 12.10
N LYS A 131 13.87 11.27 10.88
CA LYS A 131 14.41 11.83 9.64
C LYS A 131 13.91 13.27 9.46
N PRO A 132 14.80 14.26 9.34
CA PRO A 132 14.44 15.57 8.85
C PRO A 132 14.01 15.49 7.38
N GLU A 133 13.04 16.30 6.98
CA GLU A 133 12.64 16.44 5.59
C GLU A 133 13.25 17.69 4.97
N TRP A 134 13.68 17.59 3.71
CA TRP A 134 14.47 18.61 3.03
C TRP A 134 13.77 19.09 1.77
N SER A 135 13.95 20.36 1.42
CA SER A 135 13.65 20.83 0.07
C SER A 135 14.62 20.19 -0.95
N PRO A 136 14.21 20.02 -2.22
CA PRO A 136 15.07 19.38 -3.24
C PRO A 136 16.42 20.07 -3.49
N ASP A 137 16.57 21.33 -3.07
CA ASP A 137 17.76 22.15 -3.23
C ASP A 137 18.60 22.27 -1.93
N ASP A 138 18.33 21.46 -0.92
CA ASP A 138 18.96 21.44 0.42
C ASP A 138 18.87 22.77 1.19
N LYS A 139 18.12 23.76 0.70
CA LYS A 139 18.06 25.08 1.33
C LYS A 139 17.17 25.13 2.55
N ILE A 140 16.15 24.29 2.61
CA ILE A 140 15.19 24.21 3.70
C ILE A 140 15.29 22.82 4.32
N MET A 141 15.45 22.78 5.63
CA MET A 141 15.27 21.57 6.43
C MET A 141 14.09 21.78 7.38
N THR A 142 13.23 20.77 7.47
CA THR A 142 12.14 20.72 8.43
C THR A 142 12.30 19.53 9.35
N ARG A 143 11.89 19.69 10.61
CA ARG A 143 11.82 18.60 11.56
C ARG A 143 10.65 18.78 12.50
N LEU A 144 10.16 17.67 13.05
CA LEU A 144 9.19 17.66 14.12
C LEU A 144 9.90 17.57 15.48
N HIS A 145 9.71 18.58 16.33
CA HIS A 145 10.24 18.62 17.70
C HIS A 145 9.16 19.10 18.67
N ASN A 146 8.81 18.29 19.68
CA ASN A 146 7.80 18.64 20.71
C ASN A 146 6.47 19.21 20.16
N ASN A 147 5.93 18.63 19.09
CA ASN A 147 4.73 19.09 18.35
C ASN A 147 4.90 20.37 17.52
N ASP A 148 6.11 20.90 17.43
CA ASP A 148 6.46 22.01 16.54
C ASP A 148 7.11 21.50 15.27
N VAL A 149 6.62 21.96 14.11
CA VAL A 149 7.38 21.83 12.86
C VAL A 149 8.34 23.01 12.79
N GLU A 150 9.62 22.72 12.94
CA GLU A 150 10.70 23.70 12.93
C GLU A 150 11.33 23.78 11.54
N PHE A 151 11.56 25.00 11.06
CA PHE A 151 12.17 25.29 9.77
C PHE A 151 13.57 25.86 9.97
N TYR A 152 14.52 25.37 9.18
CA TYR A 152 15.90 25.83 9.14
C TYR A 152 16.27 26.17 7.69
N GLU A 153 17.10 27.18 7.52
CA GLU A 153 17.47 27.71 6.21
C GLU A 153 18.96 27.91 6.04
N LYS A 154 19.42 27.84 4.79
CA LYS A 154 20.76 28.28 4.35
C LYS A 154 21.92 27.67 5.14
N GLY A 155 21.75 26.42 5.60
CA GLY A 155 22.76 25.69 6.35
C GLY A 155 22.95 26.16 7.80
N SER A 156 22.10 27.05 8.32
CA SER A 156 22.09 27.42 9.74
C SER A 156 21.10 26.54 10.50
N PHE A 157 21.64 25.72 11.42
CA PHE A 157 20.86 24.76 12.22
C PHE A 157 20.80 25.12 13.72
N GLU A 158 21.32 26.30 14.09
CA GLU A 158 21.38 26.75 15.48
C GLU A 158 20.00 27.08 16.05
N THR A 159 19.25 27.91 15.33
CA THR A 159 17.90 28.34 15.72
C THR A 159 16.96 28.19 14.54
N PRO A 160 15.71 27.73 14.78
CA PRO A 160 14.74 27.65 13.71
C PRO A 160 14.32 29.06 13.28
N ILE A 161 14.29 29.31 11.97
CA ILE A 161 13.88 30.60 11.40
C ILE A 161 12.37 30.78 11.46
N ALA A 162 11.63 29.68 11.45
CA ALA A 162 10.18 29.67 11.50
C ALA A 162 9.67 28.41 12.20
N ARG A 163 8.46 28.49 12.76
CA ARG A 163 7.86 27.39 13.52
C ARG A 163 6.36 27.35 13.31
N ILE A 164 5.83 26.16 13.04
CA ILE A 164 4.39 25.90 13.10
C ILE A 164 4.10 25.17 14.40
N HIS A 165 3.44 25.86 15.32
CA HIS A 165 2.96 25.27 16.57
C HIS A 165 1.53 24.76 16.44
N ALA A 166 1.29 23.54 16.90
CA ALA A 166 -0.06 22.98 17.04
C ALA A 166 -0.14 22.13 18.31
N THR A 167 -1.36 21.98 18.85
CA THR A 167 -1.60 21.27 20.12
C THR A 167 -0.99 19.87 20.13
N LYS A 168 -1.12 19.15 19.01
CA LYS A 168 -0.52 17.83 18.80
C LYS A 168 -0.39 17.60 17.30
N ILE A 169 0.79 17.21 16.85
CA ILE A 169 1.01 16.79 15.46
C ILE A 169 1.24 15.27 15.48
N SER A 170 0.36 14.54 14.79
CA SER A 170 0.48 13.08 14.66
C SER A 170 1.39 12.68 13.52
N GLN A 171 1.42 13.47 12.44
CA GLN A 171 2.29 13.28 11.30
C GLN A 171 2.50 14.61 10.57
N TYR A 172 3.66 14.80 9.96
CA TYR A 172 3.95 15.89 9.03
C TYR A 172 4.66 15.35 7.79
N SER A 173 4.63 16.14 6.71
CA SER A 173 5.47 15.91 5.53
C SER A 173 5.61 17.17 4.67
N LEU A 174 6.83 17.42 4.21
CA LEU A 174 7.25 18.43 3.26
C LEU A 174 7.20 17.88 1.83
N SER A 175 6.61 18.65 0.92
CA SER A 175 6.59 18.35 -0.50
C SER A 175 7.80 18.93 -1.24
N ASN A 176 8.08 18.39 -2.42
CA ASN A 176 9.10 18.90 -3.34
C ASN A 176 8.88 20.35 -3.80
N ASN A 177 7.69 20.91 -3.59
CA ASN A 177 7.37 22.30 -3.88
C ASN A 177 7.13 23.09 -2.58
N ASN A 178 7.85 22.77 -1.50
CA ASN A 178 7.86 23.53 -0.24
C ASN A 178 6.49 23.77 0.42
N HIS A 179 5.49 22.93 0.11
CA HIS A 179 4.28 22.83 0.91
C HIS A 179 4.50 21.87 2.06
N VAL A 180 4.10 22.25 3.26
CA VAL A 180 4.14 21.41 4.45
C VAL A 180 2.72 21.01 4.81
N ALA A 181 2.48 19.71 4.85
CA ALA A 181 1.25 19.13 5.37
C ALA A 181 1.50 18.59 6.78
N PHE A 182 0.53 18.75 7.67
CA PHE A 182 0.54 18.09 8.97
C PHE A 182 -0.87 17.73 9.41
N CYS A 183 -0.96 16.66 10.20
CA CYS A 183 -2.19 16.15 10.76
C CYS A 183 -2.28 16.50 12.24
N ILE A 184 -3.39 17.14 12.62
CA ILE A 184 -3.80 17.37 14.00
C ILE A 184 -4.89 16.33 14.33
N PRO A 185 -4.63 15.37 15.24
CA PRO A 185 -5.65 14.42 15.63
C PRO A 185 -6.75 15.11 16.44
N GLY A 186 -8.00 14.74 16.17
CA GLY A 186 -9.16 15.22 16.90
C GLY A 186 -9.20 14.69 18.33
N SER A 187 -9.68 15.50 19.28
CA SER A 187 -10.02 15.05 20.63
C SER A 187 -11.41 14.39 20.65
N LYS A 188 -11.84 13.85 21.80
CA LYS A 188 -13.16 13.17 21.93
C LYS A 188 -14.28 14.04 21.34
N GLY A 189 -14.94 13.54 20.28
CA GLY A 189 -16.03 14.21 19.58
C GLY A 189 -15.62 15.27 18.56
N GLN A 190 -14.34 15.63 18.47
CA GLN A 190 -13.81 16.59 17.51
C GLN A 190 -13.17 15.86 16.31
N PRO A 191 -13.28 16.40 15.08
CA PRO A 191 -12.65 15.79 13.92
C PRO A 191 -11.13 15.95 13.96
N SER A 192 -10.41 14.99 13.36
CA SER A 192 -9.02 15.17 12.97
C SER A 192 -8.95 16.09 11.76
N ASN A 193 -7.83 16.77 11.59
CA ASN A 193 -7.68 17.80 10.57
C ASN A 193 -6.30 17.74 9.92
N VAL A 194 -6.26 17.78 8.60
CA VAL A 194 -5.01 17.98 7.84
C VAL A 194 -4.98 19.39 7.30
N ARG A 195 -3.87 20.07 7.58
CA ARG A 195 -3.59 21.43 7.10
C ARG A 195 -2.37 21.42 6.22
N VAL A 196 -2.40 22.22 5.17
CA VAL A 196 -1.31 22.43 4.23
C VAL A 196 -0.95 23.90 4.21
N PHE A 197 0.33 24.22 4.39
CA PHE A 197 0.88 25.57 4.28
C PHE A 197 1.95 25.60 3.19
N LYS A 198 2.13 26.75 2.55
CA LYS A 198 3.26 26.99 1.64
C LYS A 198 4.33 27.76 2.39
N TYR A 199 5.52 27.19 2.54
CA TYR A 199 6.65 27.93 3.09
C TYR A 199 7.18 28.97 2.05
N PRO A 200 7.54 30.21 2.45
CA PRO A 200 7.64 30.75 3.82
C PRO A 200 6.35 31.31 4.43
N ASN A 201 5.24 31.29 3.70
CA ASN A 201 3.94 31.83 4.12
C ASN A 201 3.21 30.88 5.09
N ILE A 202 3.82 30.60 6.23
CA ILE A 202 3.30 29.65 7.24
C ILE A 202 2.41 30.30 8.30
N ASN A 203 2.46 31.64 8.43
CA ASN A 203 1.67 32.40 9.42
C ASN A 203 0.29 32.82 8.89
N GLY A 204 0.02 32.58 7.60
CA GLY A 204 -1.25 32.92 6.96
C GLY A 204 -2.33 31.84 7.14
N CYS A 205 -3.37 31.90 6.31
CA CYS A 205 -4.33 30.81 6.22
C CYS A 205 -3.72 29.57 5.56
N PRO A 206 -4.11 28.35 5.98
CA PRO A 206 -3.69 27.14 5.29
C PRO A 206 -4.20 27.17 3.84
N VAL A 207 -3.33 26.78 2.92
CA VAL A 207 -3.61 26.68 1.47
C VAL A 207 -4.66 25.59 1.20
N ALA A 208 -4.63 24.51 1.97
CA ALA A 208 -5.65 23.49 1.97
C ALA A 208 -5.91 23.00 3.39
N ASN A 209 -7.19 22.71 3.67
CA ASN A 209 -7.64 22.26 4.97
C ASN A 209 -8.76 21.23 4.80
N LYS A 210 -8.61 20.05 5.38
CA LYS A 210 -9.64 19.01 5.38
C LYS A 210 -9.80 18.40 6.76
N SER A 211 -11.04 18.40 7.24
CA SER A 211 -11.45 17.69 8.45
C SER A 211 -12.04 16.32 8.11
N PHE A 212 -11.79 15.35 8.98
CA PHE A 212 -12.36 14.01 8.90
C PHE A 212 -12.52 13.42 10.31
N PHE A 213 -13.56 12.62 10.49
CA PHE A 213 -13.77 11.83 11.71
C PHE A 213 -13.11 10.45 11.55
N LYS A 214 -13.00 9.69 12.65
CA LYS A 214 -12.53 8.30 12.62
C LYS A 214 -11.13 8.16 11.99
N ALA A 215 -10.14 8.83 12.58
CA ALA A 215 -8.77 8.82 12.08
C ALA A 215 -7.77 8.74 13.23
N ASP A 216 -7.60 7.53 13.77
CA ASP A 216 -6.65 7.24 14.85
C ASP A 216 -5.21 7.29 14.33
N LYS A 217 -5.00 6.75 13.13
CA LYS A 217 -3.75 6.86 12.37
C LYS A 217 -4.02 7.57 11.07
N THR A 218 -3.06 8.39 10.65
CA THR A 218 -3.06 9.10 9.38
C THR A 218 -1.79 8.72 8.63
N SER A 219 -1.79 8.77 7.31
CA SER A 219 -0.57 8.79 6.49
C SER A 219 -0.69 9.78 5.35
N LEU A 220 0.39 10.53 5.09
CA LEU A 220 0.47 11.60 4.13
C LEU A 220 1.35 11.17 2.95
N HIS A 221 0.84 11.26 1.73
CA HIS A 221 1.54 10.85 0.50
C HIS A 221 1.48 11.95 -0.55
N TRP A 222 2.55 12.73 -0.66
CA TRP A 222 2.68 13.74 -1.71
C TRP A 222 2.96 13.11 -3.07
N ASN A 223 2.41 13.69 -4.13
CA ASN A 223 2.88 13.39 -5.48
C ASN A 223 4.26 14.01 -5.73
N LYS A 224 4.97 13.52 -6.75
CA LYS A 224 6.34 13.96 -7.06
C LYS A 224 6.44 15.47 -7.33
N SER A 225 5.42 16.09 -7.91
CA SER A 225 5.38 17.54 -8.16
C SER A 225 5.07 18.40 -6.92
N GLY A 226 4.60 17.79 -5.83
CA GLY A 226 4.25 18.48 -4.59
C GLY A 226 2.98 19.35 -4.68
N ASN A 227 2.06 19.04 -5.60
CA ASN A 227 0.80 19.79 -5.79
C ASN A 227 -0.45 19.00 -5.35
N GLY A 228 -0.31 17.69 -5.11
CA GLY A 228 -1.39 16.80 -4.70
C GLY A 228 -0.95 15.93 -3.54
N LEU A 229 -1.84 15.77 -2.56
CA LEU A 229 -1.62 15.02 -1.34
C LEU A 229 -2.74 13.97 -1.19
N LEU A 230 -2.36 12.71 -1.03
CA LEU A 230 -3.26 11.67 -0.55
C LEU A 230 -3.12 11.53 0.97
N VAL A 231 -4.26 11.47 1.64
CA VAL A 231 -4.36 11.26 3.08
C VAL A 231 -5.12 9.98 3.32
N ILE A 232 -4.44 8.97 3.86
CA ILE A 232 -5.09 7.74 4.31
C ILE A 232 -5.37 7.90 5.80
N THR A 233 -6.60 7.63 6.19
CA THR A 233 -7.02 7.59 7.59
C THR A 233 -7.40 6.15 7.94
N SER A 234 -7.12 5.73 9.17
CA SER A 234 -7.57 4.43 9.67
C SER A 234 -7.98 4.51 11.12
N THR A 235 -9.02 3.77 11.50
CA THR A 235 -9.35 3.49 12.90
C THR A 235 -8.87 2.12 13.34
N GLU A 236 -8.62 1.96 14.64
CA GLU A 236 -8.24 0.68 15.21
C GLU A 236 -9.40 -0.30 15.27
N THR A 237 -10.60 0.18 15.61
CA THR A 237 -11.85 -0.58 15.60
C THR A 237 -12.96 0.28 15.00
N SER A 238 -14.01 -0.37 14.49
CA SER A 238 -15.22 0.32 14.05
C SER A 238 -16.44 -0.39 14.62
N ALA A 239 -17.59 0.29 14.65
CA ALA A 239 -18.86 -0.31 15.08
C ALA A 239 -19.26 -1.56 14.27
N SER A 240 -18.75 -1.68 13.03
CA SER A 240 -19.07 -2.77 12.09
C SER A 240 -17.94 -3.77 11.86
N SER A 241 -16.71 -3.47 12.29
CA SER A 241 -15.55 -4.32 12.01
C SER A 241 -14.48 -4.22 13.11
N TYR A 242 -13.95 -5.37 13.52
CA TYR A 242 -12.78 -5.45 14.40
C TYR A 242 -11.49 -4.91 13.74
N TYR A 243 -11.48 -4.81 12.41
CA TYR A 243 -10.35 -4.32 11.62
C TYR A 243 -10.40 -2.82 11.32
N GLY A 244 -11.33 -2.09 11.95
CA GLY A 244 -11.49 -0.66 11.75
C GLY A 244 -12.01 -0.26 10.37
N GLU A 245 -12.03 1.05 10.14
CA GLU A 245 -12.45 1.68 8.89
C GLU A 245 -11.28 2.48 8.32
N THR A 246 -11.10 2.46 7.00
CA THR A 246 -10.09 3.27 6.32
C THR A 246 -10.73 4.30 5.39
N GLY A 247 -10.31 5.56 5.50
CA GLY A 247 -10.65 6.63 4.57
C GLY A 247 -9.49 6.95 3.64
N LEU A 248 -9.81 7.42 2.43
CA LEU A 248 -8.84 7.94 1.48
C LEU A 248 -9.31 9.30 0.99
N HIS A 249 -8.56 10.34 1.31
CA HIS A 249 -8.85 11.71 0.94
C HIS A 249 -7.76 12.22 0.00
N TYR A 250 -8.16 13.05 -0.95
CA TYR A 250 -7.27 13.82 -1.80
C TYR A 250 -7.37 15.30 -1.42
N LEU A 251 -6.22 15.97 -1.33
CA LEU A 251 -6.11 17.41 -1.16
C LEU A 251 -5.19 17.96 -2.26
N SER A 252 -5.62 19.05 -2.89
CA SER A 252 -4.82 19.84 -3.81
C SER A 252 -4.27 21.07 -3.10
N VAL A 253 -3.08 21.53 -3.50
CA VAL A 253 -2.55 22.83 -3.08
C VAL A 253 -3.34 24.02 -3.64
N LYS A 254 -4.41 23.79 -4.41
CA LYS A 254 -5.36 24.83 -4.83
C LYS A 254 -6.54 24.99 -3.86
N GLY A 255 -6.56 24.23 -2.77
CA GLY A 255 -7.65 24.24 -1.79
C GLY A 255 -8.79 23.26 -2.09
N GLU A 256 -8.75 22.58 -3.24
CA GLU A 256 -9.70 21.51 -3.58
C GLU A 256 -9.42 20.25 -2.76
N GLY A 257 -10.46 19.53 -2.34
CA GLY A 257 -10.27 18.23 -1.69
C GLY A 257 -11.51 17.33 -1.67
N CYS A 258 -11.35 16.10 -2.15
CA CYS A 258 -12.39 15.07 -2.25
C CYS A 258 -12.11 13.86 -1.34
N LEU A 259 -13.17 13.16 -0.97
CA LEU A 259 -13.07 11.76 -0.57
C LEU A 259 -12.97 10.94 -1.86
N VAL A 260 -11.96 10.07 -1.96
CA VAL A 260 -11.80 9.23 -3.16
C VAL A 260 -12.89 8.15 -3.15
N PRO A 261 -13.79 8.13 -4.16
CA PRO A 261 -14.85 7.15 -4.22
C PRO A 261 -14.26 5.75 -4.43
N ARG A 262 -14.82 4.73 -3.78
CA ARG A 262 -14.37 3.34 -3.88
C ARG A 262 -15.52 2.45 -4.30
N ALA A 263 -15.35 1.73 -5.40
CA ALA A 263 -16.39 0.83 -5.95
C ALA A 263 -16.58 -0.50 -5.19
N LYS A 264 -15.87 -0.70 -4.07
CA LYS A 264 -15.92 -1.92 -3.26
C LYS A 264 -15.58 -1.59 -1.80
N ASP A 265 -16.41 -2.08 -0.89
CA ASP A 265 -16.22 -1.91 0.55
C ASP A 265 -15.03 -2.72 1.08
N GLY A 266 -14.34 -2.15 2.07
CA GLY A 266 -13.21 -2.75 2.76
C GLY A 266 -12.05 -1.77 2.96
N PRO A 267 -10.89 -2.26 3.41
CA PRO A 267 -9.74 -1.41 3.71
C PRO A 267 -9.07 -0.87 2.44
N VAL A 268 -8.29 0.20 2.58
CA VAL A 268 -7.28 0.60 1.60
C VAL A 268 -5.97 -0.10 1.97
N TYR A 269 -5.48 -0.97 1.09
CA TYR A 269 -4.23 -1.70 1.32
C TYR A 269 -3.01 -0.90 0.87
N HIS A 270 -3.12 -0.19 -0.26
CA HIS A 270 -2.00 0.57 -0.82
C HIS A 270 -2.51 1.70 -1.71
N VAL A 271 -1.77 2.81 -1.70
CA VAL A 271 -1.91 3.91 -2.66
C VAL A 271 -0.54 4.13 -3.30
N GLU A 272 -0.53 4.42 -4.59
CA GLU A 272 0.71 4.67 -5.31
C GLU A 272 0.48 5.82 -6.31
N TRP A 273 1.25 6.90 -6.17
CA TRP A 273 1.25 7.99 -7.13
C TRP A 273 1.93 7.58 -8.43
N SER A 274 1.35 7.93 -9.57
CA SER A 274 2.08 7.85 -10.82
C SER A 274 3.28 8.82 -10.80
N PRO A 275 4.45 8.44 -11.33
CA PRO A 275 5.61 9.33 -11.43
C PRO A 275 5.33 10.64 -12.17
N ASN A 276 4.32 10.66 -13.05
CA ASN A 276 3.87 11.87 -13.77
C ASN A 276 3.06 12.85 -12.91
N SER A 277 2.70 12.48 -11.67
CA SER A 277 1.92 13.29 -10.73
C SER A 277 0.49 13.65 -11.15
N MET A 278 -0.07 13.01 -12.19
CA MET A 278 -1.41 13.29 -12.72
C MET A 278 -2.46 12.22 -12.37
N GLU A 279 -2.00 11.03 -11.98
CA GLU A 279 -2.87 9.90 -11.65
C GLU A 279 -2.29 9.15 -10.44
N PHE A 280 -3.12 8.35 -9.77
CA PHE A 280 -2.69 7.46 -8.70
C PHE A 280 -3.48 6.15 -8.73
N CYS A 281 -2.84 5.06 -8.34
CA CYS A 281 -3.47 3.75 -8.22
C CYS A 281 -3.83 3.47 -6.75
N VAL A 282 -5.02 2.93 -6.52
CA VAL A 282 -5.49 2.52 -5.19
C VAL A 282 -5.84 1.04 -5.21
N VAL A 283 -5.33 0.27 -4.25
CA VAL A 283 -5.70 -1.13 -4.00
C VAL A 283 -6.57 -1.19 -2.75
N TYR A 284 -7.81 -1.65 -2.89
CA TYR A 284 -8.80 -1.54 -1.82
C TYR A 284 -9.91 -2.59 -1.89
N GLY A 285 -10.69 -2.66 -0.81
CA GLY A 285 -11.86 -3.51 -0.68
C GLY A 285 -11.52 -4.92 -0.18
N PHE A 286 -12.48 -5.61 0.44
CA PHE A 286 -12.23 -6.95 1.00
C PHE A 286 -11.67 -7.91 -0.05
N MET A 287 -10.72 -8.76 0.34
CA MET A 287 -10.09 -9.72 -0.55
C MET A 287 -11.14 -10.64 -1.23
N PRO A 288 -11.04 -10.90 -2.54
CA PRO A 288 -10.07 -10.35 -3.50
C PRO A 288 -10.20 -8.84 -3.74
N ALA A 289 -9.11 -8.09 -3.57
CA ALA A 289 -9.13 -6.63 -3.63
C ALA A 289 -9.34 -6.10 -5.05
N LYS A 290 -9.99 -4.95 -5.14
CA LYS A 290 -10.09 -4.16 -6.37
C LYS A 290 -8.86 -3.24 -6.48
N ALA A 291 -8.42 -2.97 -7.70
CA ALA A 291 -7.42 -1.96 -7.97
C ALA A 291 -7.94 -1.00 -9.03
N THR A 292 -7.76 0.30 -8.83
CA THR A 292 -8.29 1.32 -9.75
C THR A 292 -7.34 2.51 -9.83
N ILE A 293 -7.12 3.00 -11.05
CA ILE A 293 -6.42 4.27 -11.31
C ILE A 293 -7.43 5.40 -11.24
N TYR A 294 -7.08 6.46 -10.51
CA TYR A 294 -7.86 7.69 -10.41
C TYR A 294 -7.06 8.87 -10.97
N ASN A 295 -7.77 9.85 -11.51
CA ASN A 295 -7.19 11.14 -11.89
C ASN A 295 -7.16 12.11 -10.68
N LEU A 296 -6.64 13.33 -10.88
CA LEU A 296 -6.62 14.37 -9.83
C LEU A 296 -8.00 14.85 -9.38
N LYS A 297 -9.07 14.57 -10.13
CA LYS A 297 -10.45 14.88 -9.72
C LYS A 297 -11.09 13.78 -8.87
N CYS A 298 -10.33 12.75 -8.50
CA CYS A 298 -10.82 11.54 -7.85
C CYS A 298 -11.77 10.69 -8.75
N ASP A 299 -11.78 10.87 -10.07
CA ASP A 299 -12.59 10.05 -10.98
C ASP A 299 -11.85 8.76 -11.37
N PRO A 300 -12.53 7.60 -11.42
CA PRO A 300 -11.90 6.34 -11.83
C PRO A 300 -11.60 6.35 -13.33
N VAL A 301 -10.32 6.24 -13.69
CA VAL A 301 -9.81 6.18 -15.07
C VAL A 301 -9.81 4.74 -15.59
N PHE A 302 -9.35 3.79 -14.76
CA PHE A 302 -9.29 2.37 -15.15
C PHE A 302 -9.42 1.46 -13.93
N ASP A 303 -10.32 0.47 -14.01
CA ASP A 303 -10.54 -0.55 -12.98
C ASP A 303 -9.96 -1.89 -13.46
N PHE A 304 -9.02 -2.43 -12.68
CA PHE A 304 -8.34 -3.69 -12.97
C PHE A 304 -9.15 -4.93 -12.53
N GLY A 305 -10.40 -4.76 -12.09
CA GLY A 305 -11.25 -5.84 -11.61
C GLY A 305 -10.92 -6.26 -10.18
N THR A 306 -11.13 -7.53 -9.82
CA THR A 306 -10.74 -8.05 -8.49
C THR A 306 -9.64 -9.11 -8.60
N GLY A 307 -8.74 -9.15 -7.63
CA GLY A 307 -7.61 -10.09 -7.62
C GLY A 307 -6.96 -10.24 -6.25
N PRO A 308 -6.08 -11.24 -6.06
CA PRO A 308 -5.33 -11.43 -4.82
C PRO A 308 -4.14 -10.46 -4.76
N ARG A 309 -4.43 -9.17 -4.55
CA ARG A 309 -3.47 -8.06 -4.57
C ARG A 309 -3.60 -7.18 -3.34
N ASN A 310 -2.48 -6.71 -2.80
CA ASN A 310 -2.43 -5.77 -1.68
C ASN A 310 -1.44 -4.61 -1.90
N ALA A 311 -0.70 -4.60 -3.01
CA ALA A 311 0.27 -3.56 -3.31
C ALA A 311 0.25 -3.19 -4.80
N ALA A 312 0.69 -1.97 -5.10
CA ALA A 312 0.81 -1.44 -6.45
C ALA A 312 2.12 -0.64 -6.57
N TYR A 313 2.86 -0.83 -7.65
CA TYR A 313 4.15 -0.17 -7.87
C TYR A 313 4.28 0.29 -9.32
N TYR A 314 4.39 1.59 -9.55
CA TYR A 314 4.77 2.11 -10.87
C TYR A 314 6.26 1.94 -11.09
N ASN A 315 6.65 1.61 -12.32
CA ASN A 315 8.05 1.75 -12.71
C ASN A 315 8.45 3.25 -12.71
N PRO A 316 9.74 3.60 -12.63
CA PRO A 316 10.20 4.98 -12.44
C PRO A 316 9.72 5.96 -13.52
N GLN A 317 9.52 5.48 -14.75
CA GLN A 317 9.04 6.25 -15.90
C GLN A 317 7.50 6.36 -15.92
N GLY A 318 6.78 5.47 -15.22
CA GLY A 318 5.33 5.49 -15.06
C GLY A 318 4.52 4.83 -16.16
N ASN A 319 5.15 4.19 -17.14
CA ASN A 319 4.48 3.50 -18.25
C ASN A 319 4.07 2.05 -17.92
N ILE A 320 4.63 1.44 -16.86
CA ILE A 320 4.30 0.09 -16.39
C ILE A 320 3.84 0.14 -14.93
N LEU A 321 2.74 -0.53 -14.63
CA LEU A 321 2.23 -0.73 -13.28
C LEU A 321 2.31 -2.21 -12.90
N CYS A 322 2.93 -2.51 -11.76
CA CYS A 322 2.88 -3.83 -11.14
C CYS A 322 1.79 -3.85 -10.06
N LEU A 323 0.82 -4.76 -10.16
CA LEU A 323 -0.09 -5.10 -9.08
C LEU A 323 0.41 -6.38 -8.42
N ALA A 324 0.65 -6.33 -7.11
CA ALA A 324 1.31 -7.40 -6.38
C ALA A 324 0.49 -7.87 -5.17
N GLY A 325 0.63 -9.15 -4.85
CA GLY A 325 0.08 -9.77 -3.66
C GLY A 325 1.17 -10.40 -2.78
N PHE A 326 1.65 -9.67 -1.78
CA PHE A 326 2.74 -10.11 -0.89
C PHE A 326 2.28 -10.48 0.53
N GLY A 327 3.17 -11.08 1.33
CA GLY A 327 2.89 -11.50 2.70
C GLY A 327 2.00 -12.73 2.75
N ASN A 328 0.76 -12.58 3.22
CA ASN A 328 -0.19 -13.69 3.34
C ASN A 328 -0.77 -14.16 1.99
N LEU A 329 -0.44 -13.46 0.90
CA LEU A 329 -0.84 -13.80 -0.46
C LEU A 329 0.29 -14.59 -1.15
N GLN A 330 -0.05 -15.33 -2.20
CA GLN A 330 0.86 -16.28 -2.84
C GLN A 330 2.00 -15.66 -3.68
N GLY A 331 2.21 -14.33 -3.62
CA GLY A 331 3.24 -13.65 -4.40
C GLY A 331 2.85 -13.39 -5.85
N ASN A 332 1.56 -13.28 -6.17
CA ASN A 332 1.12 -13.02 -7.55
C ASN A 332 1.51 -11.60 -7.99
N LEU A 333 2.05 -11.47 -9.20
CA LEU A 333 2.46 -10.24 -9.84
C LEU A 333 1.75 -10.09 -11.18
N GLU A 334 1.14 -8.94 -11.43
CA GLU A 334 0.52 -8.58 -12.70
C GLU A 334 1.17 -7.29 -13.23
N PHE A 335 1.74 -7.35 -14.43
CA PHE A 335 2.36 -6.20 -15.08
C PHE A 335 1.44 -5.64 -16.15
N TRP A 336 1.11 -4.36 -16.04
CA TRP A 336 0.16 -3.67 -16.90
C TRP A 336 0.83 -2.52 -17.65
N ASP A 337 0.61 -2.44 -18.95
CA ASP A 337 0.90 -1.26 -19.76
C ASP A 337 -0.13 -0.19 -19.41
N VAL A 338 0.33 0.90 -18.81
CA VAL A 338 -0.53 1.98 -18.29
C VAL A 338 -1.13 2.81 -19.42
N LYS A 339 -0.44 2.93 -20.55
CA LYS A 339 -0.91 3.70 -21.72
C LYS A 339 -1.94 2.90 -22.51
N GLN A 340 -1.62 1.63 -22.80
CA GLN A 340 -2.51 0.75 -23.56
C GLN A 340 -3.62 0.10 -22.71
N LYS A 341 -3.54 0.24 -21.37
CA LYS A 341 -4.42 -0.42 -20.40
C LYS A 341 -4.49 -1.92 -20.63
N LYS A 342 -3.34 -2.54 -20.95
CA LYS A 342 -3.23 -3.93 -21.39
C LYS A 342 -2.31 -4.72 -20.46
N LEU A 343 -2.70 -5.93 -20.12
CA LEU A 343 -1.87 -6.84 -19.35
C LEU A 343 -0.67 -7.27 -20.21
N ILE A 344 0.54 -7.06 -19.69
CA ILE A 344 1.80 -7.45 -20.30
C ILE A 344 2.11 -8.90 -19.94
N ASN A 345 2.12 -9.20 -18.63
CA ASN A 345 2.54 -10.48 -18.10
C ASN A 345 2.01 -10.72 -16.68
N THR A 346 1.91 -12.00 -16.31
CA THR A 346 1.63 -12.45 -14.94
C THR A 346 2.74 -13.37 -14.45
N SER A 347 3.18 -13.21 -13.21
CA SER A 347 4.25 -14.01 -12.63
C SER A 347 4.00 -14.27 -11.16
N LYS A 348 4.80 -15.16 -10.56
CA LYS A 348 4.67 -15.54 -9.16
C LYS A 348 6.02 -15.48 -8.45
N ALA A 349 6.10 -14.66 -7.42
CA ALA A 349 7.26 -14.46 -6.57
C ALA A 349 6.89 -14.75 -5.11
N MET A 350 6.88 -16.06 -4.77
CA MET A 350 6.52 -16.55 -3.44
C MET A 350 7.45 -15.98 -2.36
N ASP A 351 6.92 -15.85 -1.14
CA ASP A 351 7.64 -15.42 0.06
C ASP A 351 8.33 -14.05 -0.03
N THR A 352 7.96 -13.24 -1.03
CA THR A 352 8.51 -11.90 -1.23
C THR A 352 8.10 -10.99 -0.07
N THR A 353 9.10 -10.44 0.59
CA THR A 353 8.94 -9.43 1.65
C THR A 353 9.25 -8.01 1.18
N TYR A 354 10.02 -7.88 0.10
CA TYR A 354 10.50 -6.64 -0.46
C TYR A 354 10.44 -6.67 -1.99
N PHE A 355 9.95 -5.58 -2.58
CA PHE A 355 9.88 -5.35 -4.03
C PHE A 355 10.43 -3.96 -4.33
N CYS A 356 11.25 -3.84 -5.36
CA CYS A 356 11.70 -2.53 -5.82
C CYS A 356 12.00 -2.54 -7.33
N TRP A 357 11.52 -1.53 -8.03
CA TRP A 357 11.87 -1.29 -9.43
C TRP A 357 13.32 -0.84 -9.56
N CYS A 358 14.00 -1.36 -10.56
CA CYS A 358 15.25 -0.79 -11.03
C CYS A 358 14.99 0.59 -11.65
N PRO A 359 15.86 1.59 -11.44
CA PRO A 359 15.77 2.90 -12.09
C PRO A 359 15.61 2.86 -13.63
N ASP A 360 16.07 1.79 -14.28
CA ASP A 360 15.93 1.61 -15.73
C ASP A 360 14.49 1.37 -16.22
N GLY A 361 13.58 1.05 -15.30
CA GLY A 361 12.16 0.79 -15.58
C GLY A 361 11.83 -0.52 -16.26
N GLU A 362 12.82 -1.38 -16.53
CA GLU A 362 12.64 -2.67 -17.17
C GLU A 362 12.83 -3.84 -16.19
N HIS A 363 13.73 -3.65 -15.23
CA HIS A 363 14.07 -4.67 -14.25
C HIS A 363 13.49 -4.37 -12.88
N PHE A 364 13.34 -5.39 -12.05
CA PHE A 364 12.95 -5.24 -10.65
C PHE A 364 13.54 -6.35 -9.80
N ILE A 365 13.68 -6.08 -8.51
CA ILE A 365 14.10 -7.05 -7.51
C ILE A 365 12.91 -7.49 -6.67
N THR A 366 12.83 -8.79 -6.40
CA THR A 366 12.05 -9.33 -5.29
C THR A 366 13.00 -9.96 -4.30
N ALA A 367 12.80 -9.72 -3.01
CA ALA A 367 13.65 -10.29 -1.99
C ALA A 367 12.86 -10.78 -0.76
N THR A 368 13.44 -11.80 -0.14
CA THR A 368 13.04 -12.34 1.15
C THR A 368 14.07 -11.88 2.16
N MET A 369 13.65 -11.06 3.12
CA MET A 369 14.52 -10.33 4.04
C MET A 369 14.08 -10.53 5.50
N ALA A 370 15.05 -10.70 6.37
CA ALA A 370 14.90 -10.64 7.81
C ALA A 370 14.74 -9.17 8.28
N PRO A 371 14.07 -8.90 9.41
CA PRO A 371 13.52 -9.88 10.37
C PRO A 371 12.14 -10.42 10.00
N ARG A 372 11.51 -9.93 8.93
CA ARG A 372 10.12 -10.25 8.57
C ARG A 372 9.93 -11.73 8.24
N LEU A 373 10.82 -12.29 7.41
CA LEU A 373 10.91 -13.72 7.18
C LEU A 373 12.38 -14.12 7.25
N ARG A 374 12.71 -15.10 8.10
CA ARG A 374 14.10 -15.56 8.30
C ARG A 374 14.44 -16.82 7.50
N VAL A 375 13.45 -17.43 6.86
CA VAL A 375 13.60 -18.64 6.06
C VAL A 375 13.60 -18.24 4.58
N GLY A 376 14.51 -18.84 3.80
CA GLY A 376 14.60 -18.58 2.35
C GLY A 376 15.05 -17.16 2.00
N ASN A 377 15.89 -16.54 2.84
CA ASN A 377 16.45 -15.22 2.54
C ASN A 377 17.24 -15.24 1.23
N GLY A 378 17.16 -14.16 0.46
CA GLY A 378 17.74 -14.07 -0.87
C GLY A 378 16.99 -13.10 -1.74
N TYR A 379 17.44 -12.96 -2.98
CA TYR A 379 16.81 -12.08 -3.95
C TYR A 379 16.80 -12.67 -5.36
N LYS A 380 15.88 -12.14 -6.17
CA LYS A 380 15.75 -12.45 -7.59
C LYS A 380 15.68 -11.15 -8.38
N LEU A 381 16.48 -11.08 -9.44
CA LEU A 381 16.40 -10.03 -10.45
C LEU A 381 15.49 -10.51 -11.58
N TRP A 382 14.50 -9.71 -11.91
CA TRP A 382 13.50 -10.00 -12.92
C TRP A 382 13.49 -8.94 -14.00
N HIS A 383 13.01 -9.33 -15.18
CA HIS A 383 12.48 -8.42 -16.19
C HIS A 383 10.95 -8.39 -16.09
N TYR A 384 10.29 -7.25 -16.35
CA TYR A 384 8.80 -7.12 -16.26
C TYR A 384 8.03 -8.15 -17.11
N SER A 385 8.65 -8.70 -18.15
CA SER A 385 8.08 -9.80 -18.95
C SER A 385 8.02 -11.15 -18.21
N GLY A 386 8.45 -11.23 -16.95
CA GLY A 386 8.41 -12.43 -16.12
C GLY A 386 9.62 -13.34 -16.23
N SER A 387 10.71 -12.86 -16.83
CA SER A 387 11.96 -13.62 -16.97
C SER A 387 12.86 -13.35 -15.78
N ILE A 388 13.48 -14.41 -15.24
CA ILE A 388 14.43 -14.30 -14.13
C ILE A 388 15.84 -14.18 -14.71
N LEU A 389 16.52 -13.10 -14.35
CA LEU A 389 17.88 -12.78 -14.80
C LEU A 389 18.95 -13.15 -13.78
N ALA A 390 18.60 -13.20 -12.51
CA ALA A 390 19.47 -13.70 -11.45
C ALA A 390 18.63 -14.21 -10.29
N GLN A 391 19.12 -15.23 -9.60
CA GLN A 391 18.61 -15.67 -8.32
C GLN A 391 19.82 -15.96 -7.43
N VAL A 392 19.84 -15.34 -6.26
CA VAL A 392 20.90 -15.51 -5.27
C VAL A 392 20.24 -15.76 -3.92
N ASP A 393 20.48 -16.95 -3.41
CA ASP A 393 20.00 -17.36 -2.09
C ASP A 393 21.05 -16.98 -1.03
N THR A 394 20.58 -16.53 0.12
CA THR A 394 21.44 -16.20 1.26
C THR A 394 21.91 -17.51 1.92
N PRO A 395 23.20 -17.66 2.25
CA PRO A 395 23.70 -18.89 2.88
C PRO A 395 22.98 -19.24 4.19
N SER A 396 22.96 -20.53 4.51
CA SER A 396 22.35 -21.02 5.76
C SER A 396 22.98 -20.33 6.99
N GLY A 397 22.13 -19.87 7.92
CA GLY A 397 22.56 -19.15 9.11
C GLY A 397 22.95 -17.69 8.90
N GLN A 398 22.80 -17.15 7.69
CA GLN A 398 22.99 -15.74 7.37
C GLN A 398 21.64 -15.10 7.02
N GLU A 399 21.53 -13.80 7.26
CA GLU A 399 20.31 -13.03 7.00
C GLU A 399 20.58 -11.91 5.97
N LEU A 400 19.57 -11.63 5.13
CA LEU A 400 19.54 -10.46 4.27
C LEU A 400 18.59 -9.43 4.90
N TRP A 401 19.03 -8.18 5.06
CA TRP A 401 18.27 -7.18 5.81
C TRP A 401 17.68 -6.07 4.96
N GLU A 402 18.42 -5.59 3.95
CA GLU A 402 17.98 -4.45 3.15
C GLU A 402 18.70 -4.42 1.79
N SER A 403 18.05 -3.82 0.79
CA SER A 403 18.63 -3.53 -0.51
C SER A 403 18.19 -2.17 -1.03
N LEU A 404 19.09 -1.42 -1.67
CA LEU A 404 18.82 -0.07 -2.19
C LEU A 404 19.39 0.07 -3.59
N TRP A 405 18.57 0.46 -4.57
CA TRP A 405 19.08 0.89 -5.87
C TRP A 405 19.73 2.26 -5.75
N LEU A 406 20.79 2.48 -6.53
CA LEU A 406 21.32 3.80 -6.78
C LEU A 406 20.22 4.69 -7.40
N PRO A 407 19.82 5.80 -6.74
CA PRO A 407 18.80 6.68 -7.28
C PRO A 407 19.23 7.31 -8.62
N ASP A 408 18.29 7.46 -9.55
CA ASP A 408 18.49 8.17 -10.83
C ASP A 408 17.68 9.47 -10.87
N MET A 409 18.13 10.48 -10.12
CA MET A 409 17.48 11.79 -10.13
C MET A 409 17.71 12.55 -11.45
N ASP A 410 18.83 12.30 -12.13
CA ASP A 410 19.18 12.88 -13.42
C ASP A 410 18.33 12.34 -14.59
N ARG A 411 17.49 11.33 -14.33
CA ARG A 411 16.67 10.62 -15.33
C ARG A 411 17.51 10.15 -16.52
N LYS A 412 18.68 9.56 -16.23
CA LYS A 412 19.56 8.95 -17.23
C LYS A 412 18.86 7.83 -18.00
N TYR A 413 17.84 7.23 -17.41
CA TYR A 413 17.06 6.17 -18.05
C TYR A 413 15.75 6.70 -18.67
N PRO A 414 15.69 6.82 -20.01
CA PRO A 414 14.48 7.29 -20.70
C PRO A 414 13.36 6.23 -20.67
N GLU A 415 12.14 6.66 -20.96
CA GLU A 415 11.01 5.74 -21.19
C GLU A 415 11.29 4.86 -22.42
N LYS A 416 11.22 3.54 -22.22
CA LYS A 416 11.34 2.55 -23.30
C LYS A 416 9.97 2.02 -23.71
N ALA A 417 9.86 1.59 -24.96
CA ALA A 417 8.65 0.96 -25.46
C ALA A 417 8.40 -0.37 -24.74
N VAL A 418 7.15 -0.60 -24.32
CA VAL A 418 6.74 -1.82 -23.62
C VAL A 418 6.80 -3.01 -24.57
N SER A 419 7.58 -4.03 -24.20
CA SER A 419 7.67 -5.30 -24.93
C SER A 419 6.66 -6.30 -24.38
N TYR A 420 5.88 -6.90 -25.26
CA TYR A 420 4.99 -8.02 -24.93
C TYR A 420 5.66 -9.38 -25.14
N LYS A 421 6.92 -9.39 -25.58
CA LYS A 421 7.70 -10.61 -25.77
C LYS A 421 8.47 -10.93 -24.50
N LYS A 422 8.50 -12.21 -24.13
CA LYS A 422 9.26 -12.68 -22.97
C LYS A 422 10.75 -12.54 -23.24
N ALA A 423 11.46 -11.83 -22.36
CA ALA A 423 12.91 -11.70 -22.41
C ALA A 423 13.61 -13.05 -22.18
N THR A 424 14.83 -13.21 -22.66
CA THR A 424 15.61 -14.43 -22.45
C THR A 424 15.98 -14.57 -20.97
N SER A 425 15.61 -15.71 -20.37
CA SER A 425 16.00 -16.06 -19.00
C SER A 425 17.47 -16.53 -19.01
N THR A 426 18.27 -16.03 -18.07
CA THR A 426 19.65 -16.49 -17.86
C THR A 426 19.72 -17.58 -16.78
N VAL A 427 18.67 -17.71 -15.96
CA VAL A 427 18.52 -18.78 -14.97
C VAL A 427 17.75 -19.94 -15.60
N ALA A 428 18.23 -21.17 -15.37
CA ALA A 428 17.54 -22.39 -15.80
C ALA A 428 16.15 -22.46 -15.16
N ALA A 429 15.15 -22.89 -15.93
CA ALA A 429 13.81 -23.07 -15.42
C ALA A 429 13.81 -24.12 -14.29
N VAL A 430 13.54 -23.70 -13.07
CA VAL A 430 13.29 -24.63 -11.96
C VAL A 430 12.02 -25.39 -12.34
N LYS A 431 12.13 -26.71 -12.53
CA LYS A 431 10.96 -27.57 -12.73
C LYS A 431 10.11 -27.46 -11.46
N GLU A 432 8.97 -26.79 -11.52
CA GLU A 432 7.99 -26.83 -10.44
C GLU A 432 7.68 -28.31 -10.15
N ALA A 433 7.86 -28.71 -8.88
CA ALA A 433 7.45 -30.03 -8.43
C ALA A 433 5.96 -30.16 -8.76
N LYS A 434 5.59 -31.25 -9.45
CA LYS A 434 4.18 -31.52 -9.79
C LYS A 434 3.35 -31.37 -8.52
N PRO A 435 2.23 -30.63 -8.54
CA PRO A 435 1.40 -30.47 -7.34
C PRO A 435 1.05 -31.86 -6.83
N VAL A 436 1.41 -32.14 -5.58
CA VAL A 436 0.98 -33.36 -4.89
C VAL A 436 -0.54 -33.38 -4.99
N ALA A 437 -1.07 -34.42 -5.65
CA ALA A 437 -2.51 -34.53 -5.85
C ALA A 437 -3.20 -34.39 -4.50
N ALA A 438 -4.12 -33.44 -4.38
CA ALA A 438 -4.92 -33.25 -3.18
C ALA A 438 -5.49 -34.61 -2.75
N TYR A 439 -5.27 -34.99 -1.48
CA TYR A 439 -5.66 -36.30 -0.95
C TYR A 439 -7.14 -36.55 -1.26
N ARG A 440 -7.42 -37.57 -2.08
CA ARG A 440 -8.78 -37.99 -2.39
C ARG A 440 -9.14 -39.17 -1.49
N PRO A 441 -10.12 -39.02 -0.59
CA PRO A 441 -10.56 -40.13 0.24
C PRO A 441 -11.12 -41.27 -0.64
N PRO A 442 -10.98 -42.54 -0.21
CA PRO A 442 -11.28 -43.72 -1.04
C PRO A 442 -12.67 -43.72 -1.68
N HIS A 443 -13.68 -43.19 -0.99
CA HIS A 443 -15.06 -43.14 -1.47
C HIS A 443 -15.32 -42.16 -2.62
N ALA A 444 -14.41 -41.23 -2.90
CA ALA A 444 -14.58 -40.20 -3.93
C ALA A 444 -13.80 -40.49 -5.24
N ARG A 445 -13.18 -41.67 -5.36
CA ARG A 445 -12.26 -41.98 -6.46
C ARG A 445 -12.95 -42.24 -7.81
N ASN A 446 -14.22 -42.64 -7.80
CA ASN A 446 -15.00 -42.99 -8.99
C ASN A 446 -16.10 -41.98 -9.38
N GLN A 447 -16.21 -40.85 -8.68
CA GLN A 447 -17.10 -39.78 -9.13
C GLN A 447 -16.39 -38.91 -10.17
N VAL A 448 -17.04 -38.75 -11.34
CA VAL A 448 -16.60 -37.82 -12.39
C VAL A 448 -16.50 -36.43 -11.77
N SER A 449 -15.28 -35.89 -11.76
CA SER A 449 -14.98 -34.60 -11.17
C SER A 449 -15.84 -33.52 -11.81
N SER A 450 -16.78 -32.95 -11.05
CA SER A 450 -17.24 -31.60 -11.34
C SER A 450 -16.01 -30.68 -11.26
N THR A 451 -15.90 -29.83 -12.28
CA THR A 451 -14.91 -28.77 -12.41
C THR A 451 -14.60 -28.12 -11.07
N SER A 452 -13.30 -27.93 -10.79
CA SER A 452 -12.79 -27.12 -9.67
C SER A 452 -13.65 -25.86 -9.53
N THR A 453 -14.47 -25.81 -8.49
CA THR A 453 -15.16 -24.59 -8.07
C THR A 453 -14.07 -23.61 -7.66
N LYS A 454 -13.80 -22.60 -8.50
CA LYS A 454 -12.93 -21.50 -8.11
C LYS A 454 -13.51 -20.91 -6.83
N LEU A 455 -12.71 -20.86 -5.76
CA LEU A 455 -13.14 -20.35 -4.45
C LEU A 455 -13.68 -18.91 -4.54
N HIS A 456 -13.19 -18.15 -5.52
CA HIS A 456 -13.63 -16.79 -5.80
C HIS A 456 -13.85 -16.59 -7.31
N ASP A 457 -14.98 -15.97 -7.66
CA ASP A 457 -15.19 -15.38 -8.98
C ASP A 457 -14.55 -13.98 -9.02
N TYR A 458 -13.51 -13.84 -9.84
CA TYR A 458 -12.81 -12.58 -10.05
C TYR A 458 -13.55 -11.72 -11.08
N GLU A 459 -13.78 -10.46 -10.76
CA GLU A 459 -14.31 -9.46 -11.67
C GLU A 459 -13.23 -9.13 -12.72
N PRO A 460 -13.54 -9.17 -14.03
CA PRO A 460 -12.55 -8.87 -15.04
C PRO A 460 -12.21 -7.36 -15.07
N PRO A 461 -11.02 -7.00 -15.56
CA PRO A 461 -10.63 -5.60 -15.84
C PRO A 461 -11.61 -4.91 -16.79
N SER A 462 -11.73 -3.58 -16.69
CA SER A 462 -12.73 -2.79 -17.44
C SER A 462 -12.66 -2.95 -18.96
N ASN A 463 -11.47 -3.15 -19.54
CA ASN A 463 -11.30 -3.39 -20.98
C ASN A 463 -11.81 -4.78 -21.44
N MET A 464 -11.99 -5.72 -20.51
CA MET A 464 -12.52 -7.06 -20.76
C MET A 464 -13.98 -7.19 -20.32
N LYS A 465 -14.55 -6.19 -19.64
CA LYS A 465 -15.98 -6.16 -19.32
C LYS A 465 -16.73 -6.03 -20.64
N LYS A 466 -17.52 -7.05 -20.99
CA LYS A 466 -18.38 -7.01 -22.18
C LYS A 466 -19.32 -5.80 -22.05
N ILE A 467 -19.25 -4.88 -23.01
CA ILE A 467 -20.21 -3.78 -23.14
C ILE A 467 -21.58 -4.44 -23.40
N PRO A 468 -22.61 -4.18 -22.59
CA PRO A 468 -23.96 -4.64 -22.90
C PRO A 468 -24.40 -3.98 -24.22
N GLY A 469 -24.41 -4.73 -25.33
CA GLY A 469 -25.01 -4.29 -26.59
C GLY A 469 -24.15 -4.28 -27.86
N LEU A 470 -22.91 -4.78 -27.86
CA LEU A 470 -22.12 -4.90 -29.09
C LEU A 470 -21.60 -6.33 -29.29
N ASP A 471 -22.32 -7.12 -30.09
CA ASP A 471 -21.89 -8.44 -30.55
C ASP A 471 -21.04 -8.27 -31.82
N THR A 472 -19.75 -8.64 -31.74
CA THR A 472 -18.97 -9.06 -32.90
C THR A 472 -18.43 -10.47 -32.63
N SER A 473 -18.84 -11.40 -33.49
CA SER A 473 -18.44 -12.81 -33.65
C SER A 473 -16.90 -12.97 -33.69
N ALA A 474 -16.25 -14.06 -33.30
CA ALA A 474 -16.62 -15.48 -33.27
C ALA A 474 -15.76 -16.27 -32.24
N ILE A 475 -16.31 -17.37 -31.70
CA ILE A 475 -15.70 -18.70 -31.43
C ILE A 475 -16.73 -19.50 -30.59
N PRO A 476 -17.08 -20.75 -30.95
CA PRO A 476 -18.27 -21.42 -30.44
C PRO A 476 -18.00 -22.15 -29.11
N THR A 477 -18.79 -21.87 -28.08
CA THR A 477 -18.93 -22.77 -26.93
C THR A 477 -20.36 -23.30 -26.87
N LYS A 478 -20.48 -24.62 -27.07
CA LYS A 478 -21.68 -25.40 -26.81
C LYS A 478 -22.11 -25.20 -25.36
N ASN A 479 -23.28 -24.58 -25.15
CA ASN A 479 -24.27 -24.95 -24.13
C ASN A 479 -25.45 -23.97 -24.18
N GLN A 480 -26.28 -24.11 -25.22
CA GLN A 480 -27.66 -23.68 -25.14
C GLN A 480 -28.47 -24.76 -24.41
N LYS A 481 -28.94 -24.45 -23.19
CA LYS A 481 -30.29 -24.79 -22.72
C LYS A 481 -30.49 -24.21 -21.32
N LYS A 482 -31.68 -23.61 -21.14
CA LYS A 482 -32.24 -22.96 -19.93
C LYS A 482 -32.01 -21.44 -19.81
N LYS A 483 -32.54 -20.69 -20.78
CA LYS A 483 -33.21 -19.42 -20.50
C LYS A 483 -34.71 -19.65 -20.57
N GLY A 484 -35.37 -19.56 -19.43
CA GLY A 484 -36.83 -19.53 -19.31
C GLY A 484 -37.18 -18.85 -17.99
N ASN A 485 -37.91 -17.74 -18.10
CA ASN A 485 -38.53 -16.95 -17.03
C ASN A 485 -37.66 -16.01 -16.22
N GLN A 486 -37.47 -14.79 -16.75
CA GLN A 486 -37.50 -13.55 -15.95
C GLN A 486 -37.85 -12.35 -16.86
N LYS A 487 -39.13 -12.26 -17.23
CA LYS A 487 -39.80 -11.00 -17.58
C LYS A 487 -41.00 -10.91 -16.65
N GLN A 488 -40.91 -10.05 -15.63
CA GLN A 488 -42.01 -9.27 -15.07
C GLN A 488 -41.54 -8.52 -13.82
N LYS A 489 -42.01 -7.28 -13.70
CA LYS A 489 -41.84 -6.30 -12.61
C LYS A 489 -40.64 -5.35 -12.71
N ALA A 490 -40.66 -4.55 -13.78
CA ALA A 490 -40.38 -3.13 -13.66
C ALA A 490 -41.73 -2.40 -13.73
N GLN A 491 -42.15 -1.74 -12.65
CA GLN A 491 -43.02 -0.56 -12.62
C GLN A 491 -43.33 -0.16 -11.18
N ASN A 492 -43.39 1.16 -10.96
CA ASN A 492 -43.72 1.92 -9.75
C ASN A 492 -42.56 2.27 -8.81
N GLN A 493 -41.83 3.34 -9.16
CA GLN A 493 -41.44 4.35 -8.18
C GLN A 493 -41.80 5.73 -8.74
N THR A 494 -42.82 6.34 -8.13
CA THR A 494 -43.19 7.73 -8.30
C THR A 494 -42.28 8.58 -7.40
N GLN A 495 -41.85 9.71 -7.96
CA GLN A 495 -41.01 10.73 -7.34
C GLN A 495 -41.69 11.40 -6.14
N GLN A 496 -40.89 11.73 -5.12
CA GLN A 496 -41.15 12.88 -4.25
C GLN A 496 -39.83 13.56 -3.90
N PHE A 497 -39.77 14.86 -4.23
CA PHE A 497 -38.73 15.80 -3.83
C PHE A 497 -38.89 16.16 -2.35
N ASN A 498 -37.80 16.44 -1.64
CA ASN A 498 -37.83 17.41 -0.54
C ASN A 498 -36.46 18.09 -0.33
N ILE A 499 -36.52 19.39 -0.05
CA ILE A 499 -35.43 20.37 0.15
C ILE A 499 -35.05 20.43 1.66
N PRO A 500 -33.84 20.89 2.05
CA PRO A 500 -33.25 20.58 3.36
C PRO A 500 -33.53 21.60 4.47
N GLY A 501 -33.56 21.11 5.72
CA GLY A 501 -33.45 21.91 6.93
C GLY A 501 -34.17 21.29 8.13
N LEU A 502 -33.42 20.67 9.04
CA LEU A 502 -33.64 20.49 10.49
C LEU A 502 -32.83 19.28 11.01
N ALA A 503 -32.13 19.47 12.13
CA ALA A 503 -31.26 18.47 12.75
C ALA A 503 -32.05 17.24 13.26
N PRO A 504 -31.49 16.02 13.21
CA PRO A 504 -32.19 14.85 13.73
C PRO A 504 -32.05 14.74 15.26
N VAL A 505 -33.20 14.75 15.93
CA VAL A 505 -33.35 14.33 17.33
C VAL A 505 -33.19 12.81 17.40
N GLN A 506 -32.46 12.30 18.41
CA GLN A 506 -32.29 10.86 18.62
C GLN A 506 -33.58 10.23 19.18
N PRO A 507 -34.02 9.07 18.67
CA PRO A 507 -35.25 8.41 19.13
C PRO A 507 -35.08 7.81 20.53
N SER A 508 -36.16 7.89 21.32
CA SER A 508 -36.22 7.40 22.70
C SER A 508 -36.18 5.86 22.74
N ASP A 509 -35.81 5.28 23.90
CA ASP A 509 -35.68 3.82 24.03
C ASP A 509 -37.02 3.07 23.84
N ALA A 510 -38.16 3.73 24.06
CA ALA A 510 -39.49 3.19 23.75
C ALA A 510 -39.73 3.03 22.23
N GLU A 511 -39.25 3.97 21.41
CA GLU A 511 -39.40 3.91 19.94
C GLU A 511 -38.50 2.85 19.30
N LYS A 512 -37.34 2.54 19.92
CA LYS A 512 -36.47 1.44 19.50
C LYS A 512 -37.09 0.08 19.79
N GLU A 513 -37.73 -0.07 20.95
CA GLU A 513 -38.38 -1.32 21.36
C GLU A 513 -39.60 -1.63 20.47
N GLU A 514 -40.35 -0.60 20.07
CA GLU A 514 -41.48 -0.74 19.15
C GLU A 514 -41.02 -1.09 17.72
N GLN A 515 -39.94 -0.46 17.21
CA GLN A 515 -39.35 -0.83 15.92
C GLN A 515 -38.80 -2.26 15.88
N ASP A 516 -38.24 -2.76 16.98
CA ASP A 516 -37.72 -4.12 17.05
C ASP A 516 -38.83 -5.18 17.17
N LYS A 517 -39.92 -4.88 17.90
CA LYS A 517 -41.16 -5.69 17.87
C LYS A 517 -41.73 -5.78 16.45
N GLU A 518 -41.79 -4.66 15.71
CA GLU A 518 -42.34 -4.63 14.35
C GLU A 518 -41.46 -5.40 13.34
N LYS A 519 -40.13 -5.28 13.44
CA LYS A 519 -39.19 -6.08 12.64
C LYS A 519 -39.32 -7.58 12.94
N ARG A 520 -39.48 -7.96 14.21
CA ARG A 520 -39.65 -9.37 14.62
C ARG A 520 -40.95 -9.95 14.08
N LYS A 521 -42.05 -9.20 14.15
CA LYS A 521 -43.35 -9.54 13.56
C LYS A 521 -43.27 -9.72 12.04
N LYS A 522 -42.61 -8.80 11.32
CA LYS A 522 -42.42 -8.90 9.87
C LYS A 522 -41.62 -10.13 9.45
N ASN A 523 -40.61 -10.51 10.23
CA ASN A 523 -39.81 -11.71 9.98
C ASN A 523 -40.59 -13.01 10.23
N LEU A 524 -41.40 -13.07 11.29
CA LEU A 524 -42.25 -14.23 11.58
C LEU A 524 -43.35 -14.40 10.52
N LYS A 525 -43.99 -13.32 10.05
CA LYS A 525 -44.97 -13.37 8.94
C LYS A 525 -44.34 -13.90 7.64
N LYS A 526 -43.11 -13.48 7.30
CA LYS A 526 -42.37 -14.03 6.15
C LYS A 526 -42.11 -15.54 6.26
N LYS A 527 -41.74 -16.02 7.47
CA LYS A 527 -41.57 -17.46 7.73
C LYS A 527 -42.89 -18.22 7.55
N LEU A 528 -44.00 -17.67 7.99
CA LEU A 528 -45.33 -18.28 7.83
C LEU A 528 -45.71 -18.41 6.35
N THR A 529 -45.46 -17.36 5.54
CA THR A 529 -45.68 -17.41 4.08
C THR A 529 -44.82 -18.48 3.40
N GLN A 530 -43.57 -18.65 3.85
CA GLN A 530 -42.67 -19.68 3.32
C GLN A 530 -43.14 -21.10 3.68
N ILE A 531 -43.66 -21.30 4.89
CA ILE A 531 -44.23 -22.59 5.33
C ILE A 531 -45.52 -22.91 4.57
N ASN A 532 -46.39 -21.91 4.32
CA ASN A 532 -47.60 -22.12 3.52
C ASN A 532 -47.29 -22.53 2.08
N LYS A 533 -46.23 -21.96 1.48
CA LYS A 533 -45.74 -22.38 0.16
C LYS A 533 -45.20 -23.81 0.16
N LEU A 534 -44.60 -24.26 1.26
CA LEU A 534 -44.17 -25.66 1.42
C LEU A 534 -45.37 -26.60 1.60
N LYS A 535 -46.40 -26.22 2.37
CA LYS A 535 -47.67 -26.97 2.50
C LYS A 535 -48.39 -27.12 1.15
N GLU A 536 -48.39 -26.06 0.33
CA GLU A 536 -48.98 -26.08 -1.02
C GLU A 536 -48.20 -27.00 -1.99
N GLN A 537 -46.86 -27.00 -1.89
CA GLN A 537 -46.01 -27.91 -2.66
C GLN A 537 -46.19 -29.38 -2.25
N LEU A 538 -46.41 -29.65 -0.96
CA LEU A 538 -46.75 -30.98 -0.46
C LEU A 538 -48.12 -31.44 -0.98
N LYS A 539 -49.12 -30.55 -0.99
CA LYS A 539 -50.47 -30.80 -1.53
C LYS A 539 -50.45 -31.06 -3.04
N ASN A 540 -49.51 -30.45 -3.77
CA ASN A 540 -49.29 -30.67 -5.20
C ASN A 540 -48.40 -31.91 -5.50
N GLY A 541 -48.21 -32.82 -4.53
CA GLY A 541 -47.56 -34.12 -4.73
C GLY A 541 -46.04 -34.10 -4.80
N LYS A 542 -45.38 -32.99 -4.42
CA LYS A 542 -43.92 -32.85 -4.45
C LYS A 542 -43.30 -33.46 -3.18
N LYS A 543 -42.34 -34.38 -3.34
CA LYS A 543 -41.58 -34.94 -2.20
C LYS A 543 -40.70 -33.85 -1.57
N LEU A 544 -40.88 -33.59 -0.28
CA LEU A 544 -40.10 -32.64 0.52
C LEU A 544 -39.04 -33.36 1.35
N ASP A 545 -37.93 -32.69 1.63
CA ASP A 545 -36.87 -33.21 2.51
C ASP A 545 -37.28 -33.15 4.01
N ASN A 546 -36.58 -33.90 4.87
CA ASN A 546 -36.89 -33.94 6.31
C ASN A 546 -36.82 -32.55 6.99
N GLY A 547 -35.94 -31.67 6.54
CA GLY A 547 -35.82 -30.31 7.09
C GLY A 547 -36.98 -29.39 6.67
N GLN A 548 -37.59 -29.64 5.52
CA GLN A 548 -38.79 -28.95 5.05
C GLN A 548 -40.05 -29.43 5.78
N LEU A 549 -40.14 -30.72 6.08
CA LEU A 549 -41.21 -31.29 6.91
C LEU A 549 -41.16 -30.77 8.36
N GLU A 550 -39.96 -30.65 8.94
CA GLU A 550 -39.77 -30.06 10.27
C GLU A 550 -40.13 -28.56 10.32
N LYS A 551 -39.97 -27.83 9.21
CA LYS A 551 -40.45 -26.44 9.10
C LYS A 551 -41.97 -26.35 9.04
N ILE A 552 -42.63 -27.35 8.44
CA ILE A 552 -44.10 -27.43 8.40
C ILE A 552 -44.67 -27.75 9.79
N SER A 553 -44.01 -28.61 10.58
CA SER A 553 -44.49 -28.93 11.94
C SER A 553 -44.41 -27.75 12.91
N LYS A 554 -43.47 -26.81 12.71
CA LYS A 554 -43.35 -25.57 13.50
C LYS A 554 -44.36 -24.48 13.14
N TYR A 555 -45.33 -24.76 12.26
CA TYR A 555 -46.32 -23.78 11.79
C TYR A 555 -47.16 -23.19 12.93
N ASP A 556 -47.72 -24.04 13.79
CA ASP A 556 -48.64 -23.59 14.85
C ASP A 556 -47.91 -22.81 15.95
N GLU A 557 -46.65 -23.18 16.23
CA GLU A 557 -45.78 -22.46 17.16
C GLU A 557 -45.46 -21.04 16.65
N ILE A 558 -45.10 -20.90 15.37
CA ILE A 558 -44.83 -19.60 14.74
C ILE A 558 -46.10 -18.76 14.65
N LEU A 559 -47.26 -19.38 14.39
CA LEU A 559 -48.55 -18.69 14.36
C LEU A 559 -48.93 -18.13 15.74
N LYS A 560 -48.67 -18.89 16.81
CA LYS A 560 -48.88 -18.44 18.19
C LYS A 560 -47.99 -17.25 18.54
N LEU A 561 -46.69 -17.33 18.21
CA LEU A 561 -45.74 -16.21 18.43
C LEU A 561 -46.13 -14.94 17.68
N VAL A 562 -46.74 -15.04 16.49
CA VAL A 562 -47.24 -13.86 15.76
C VAL A 562 -48.46 -13.25 16.45
N LYS A 563 -49.37 -14.08 16.98
CA LYS A 563 -50.56 -13.62 17.73
C LYS A 563 -50.17 -12.97 19.06
N ASP A 564 -49.21 -13.54 19.78
CA ASP A 564 -48.72 -12.99 21.05
C ASP A 564 -48.07 -11.60 20.85
N LEU A 565 -47.41 -11.39 19.71
CA LEU A 565 -46.86 -10.08 19.29
C LEU A 565 -47.90 -9.13 18.64
N GLU A 566 -49.15 -9.57 18.50
CA GLU A 566 -50.26 -8.72 18.02
C GLU A 566 -51.15 -8.22 19.17
N VAL A 567 -51.05 -8.84 20.35
CA VAL A 567 -51.81 -8.51 21.56
C VAL A 567 -50.96 -7.74 22.59
N SER A 568 -49.63 -7.70 22.43
CA SER A 568 -48.65 -6.99 23.26
C SER A 568 -47.96 -5.85 22.48
#